data_AF-A0A4S8HJ04-F1
#
_entry.id   AF-A0A4S8HJ04-F1
#
_cell.length_a   1.000
_cell.length_b   1.000
_cell.length_c   1.000
_cell.angle_alpha   90.00
_cell.angle_beta   90.00
_cell.angle_gamma   90.00
#
_symmetry.space_group_name_H-M   'P 1'
#
loop_
_entity.id
_entity.type
_entity.pdbx_description
1 polymer ?
#
loop_
_entity_poly.entity_id
_entity_poly.type
_entity_poly.pdbx_seq_one_letter_code
_entity_poly.pdbx_strand_id
1 'polypeptide(L)'
;MNIEKVHIAFKQVIGTPGIYHKLNIPKNNVAQYRWKLKRNVHITIDKKLWVLQRAGYRLESFQYTDKDVVEAIRFAINASQATKKMGAEYILEKWKSATGK
;
A
#
# COMPACT_ATOMS: atom_id res chain seq x y z
N MET A 1 -1.03 -8.14 -2.22
CA MET A 1 -0.16 -7.02 -1.80
C MET A 1 -1.01 -5.94 -1.18
N ASN A 2 -0.60 -5.44 -0.02
CA ASN A 2 -1.29 -4.36 0.67
C ASN A 2 -0.83 -3.00 0.11
N ILE A 3 -1.62 -2.45 -0.80
CA ILE A 3 -1.32 -1.19 -1.52
C ILE A 3 -1.34 0.00 -0.56
N GLU A 4 -2.19 -0.02 0.47
CA GLU A 4 -2.29 1.05 1.45
C GLU A 4 -1.01 1.17 2.26
N LYS A 5 -0.46 0.05 2.74
CA LYS A 5 0.86 0.00 3.41
C LYS A 5 1.98 0.53 2.52
N VAL A 6 1.99 0.16 1.23
CA VAL A 6 2.95 0.72 0.27
C VAL A 6 2.81 2.24 0.16
N HIS A 7 1.58 2.75 0.10
CA HIS A 7 1.33 4.17 -0.02
C HIS A 7 1.75 4.96 1.24
N ILE A 8 1.44 4.44 2.42
CA ILE A 8 1.82 5.02 3.71
C ILE A 8 3.35 5.03 3.86
N ALA A 9 4.00 3.89 3.64
CA ALA A 9 5.46 3.79 3.72
C ALA A 9 6.15 4.73 2.73
N PHE A 10 5.63 4.82 1.50
CA PHE A 10 6.18 5.73 0.50
C PHE A 10 6.08 7.19 0.92
N LYS A 11 4.93 7.61 1.48
CA LYS A 11 4.73 8.96 2.02
C LYS A 11 5.73 9.26 3.14
N GLN A 12 5.93 8.32 4.06
CA GLN A 12 6.88 8.47 5.17
C GLN A 12 8.32 8.64 4.66
N VAL A 13 8.77 7.77 3.75
CA VAL A 13 10.13 7.81 3.17
C VAL A 13 10.38 9.11 2.43
N ILE A 14 9.49 9.50 1.51
CA ILE A 14 9.65 10.75 0.74
C ILE A 14 9.57 12.00 1.64
N GLY A 15 8.81 11.92 2.73
CA GLY A 15 8.71 12.97 3.74
C GLY A 15 10.01 13.20 4.53
N THR A 16 10.87 12.19 4.66
CA THR A 16 12.11 12.29 5.44
C THR A 16 13.09 13.33 4.85
N PRO A 17 13.58 14.30 5.64
CA PRO A 17 14.63 15.21 5.22
C PRO A 17 15.90 14.46 4.78
N GLY A 18 16.59 14.94 3.74
CA GLY A 18 17.84 14.31 3.29
C GLY A 18 17.71 12.93 2.63
N ILE A 19 16.50 12.37 2.48
CA ILE A 19 16.30 11.01 1.96
C ILE A 19 16.90 10.76 0.56
N TYR A 20 17.09 11.82 -0.22
CA TYR A 20 17.72 11.74 -1.54
C TYR A 20 19.15 11.15 -1.48
N HIS A 21 19.89 11.40 -0.39
CA HIS A 21 21.21 10.80 -0.16
C HIS A 21 21.10 9.28 0.00
N LYS A 22 20.17 8.82 0.83
CA LYS A 22 19.95 7.39 1.10
C LYS A 22 19.42 6.64 -0.14
N LEU A 23 18.55 7.29 -0.91
CA LEU A 23 17.97 6.73 -2.13
C LEU A 23 18.92 6.75 -3.34
N ASN A 24 20.05 7.45 -3.22
CA ASN A 24 20.97 7.75 -4.31
C ASN A 24 20.24 8.27 -5.57
N ILE A 25 19.43 9.32 -5.38
CA ILE A 25 18.70 9.99 -6.46
C ILE A 25 18.86 11.52 -6.36
N PRO A 26 18.69 12.25 -7.47
CA PRO A 26 18.70 13.71 -7.44
C PRO A 26 17.67 14.30 -6.47
N LYS A 27 18.05 15.36 -5.76
CA LYS A 27 17.16 16.11 -4.86
C LYS A 27 15.88 16.58 -5.57
N ASN A 28 15.98 16.94 -6.85
CA ASN A 28 14.85 17.36 -7.68
C ASN A 28 13.80 16.24 -7.84
N ASN A 29 14.21 14.98 -7.90
CA ASN A 29 13.28 13.85 -8.01
C ASN A 29 12.45 13.70 -6.73
N VAL A 30 13.07 13.85 -5.56
CA VAL A 30 12.35 13.85 -4.28
C VAL A 30 11.40 15.03 -4.19
N ALA A 31 11.82 16.23 -4.62
CA ALA A 31 10.96 17.40 -4.69
C ALA A 31 9.73 17.18 -5.59
N GLN A 32 9.92 16.56 -6.76
CA GLN A 32 8.82 16.18 -7.64
C GLN A 32 7.86 15.19 -6.98
N TYR A 33 8.36 14.16 -6.28
CA TYR A 33 7.49 13.23 -5.57
C TYR A 33 6.69 13.91 -4.47
N ARG A 34 7.31 14.82 -3.70
CA ARG A 34 6.61 15.62 -2.67
C ARG A 34 5.52 16.49 -3.28
N TRP A 35 5.82 17.15 -4.40
CA TRP A 35 4.84 17.96 -5.13
C TRP A 35 3.66 17.11 -5.63
N LYS A 36 3.94 15.93 -6.20
CA LYS A 36 2.91 14.99 -6.67
C LYS A 36 2.04 14.51 -5.51
N LEU A 37 2.64 14.16 -4.36
CA LEU A 37 1.91 13.78 -3.15
C LEU A 37 1.02 14.92 -2.64
N LYS A 38 1.52 16.17 -2.64
CA LYS A 38 0.75 17.34 -2.19
C LYS A 38 -0.47 17.63 -3.08
N ARG A 39 -0.36 17.37 -4.39
CA ARG A 39 -1.44 17.60 -5.37
C ARG A 39 -2.29 16.36 -5.65
N ASN A 40 -2.12 15.28 -4.88
CA ASN A 40 -2.77 13.98 -5.13
C ASN A 40 -2.57 13.48 -6.58
N VAL A 41 -1.45 13.82 -7.20
CA VAL A 41 -1.10 13.33 -8.54
C VAL A 41 -0.72 11.86 -8.42
N HIS A 42 -1.29 11.05 -9.32
CA HIS A 42 -1.03 9.62 -9.33
C HIS A 42 0.46 9.30 -9.49
N ILE A 43 0.95 8.37 -8.67
CA ILE A 43 2.28 7.77 -8.77
C ILE A 43 2.05 6.26 -8.81
N THR A 44 2.59 5.61 -9.86
CA THR A 44 2.42 4.18 -10.08
C THR A 44 2.98 3.36 -8.91
N ILE A 45 2.40 2.19 -8.67
CA ILE A 45 2.80 1.31 -7.57
C ILE A 45 4.26 0.86 -7.76
N ASP A 46 4.66 0.49 -8.97
CA ASP A 46 6.04 0.08 -9.27
C ASP A 46 7.05 1.17 -8.90
N LYS A 47 6.70 2.43 -9.15
CA LYS A 47 7.59 3.55 -8.79
C LYS A 47 7.70 3.72 -7.28
N LYS A 48 6.60 3.51 -6.55
CA LYS A 48 6.61 3.53 -5.07
C LYS A 48 7.46 2.38 -4.53
N LEU A 49 7.27 1.16 -5.04
CA LEU A 49 8.04 -0.01 -4.64
C LEU A 49 9.54 0.15 -4.91
N TRP A 50 9.90 0.66 -6.09
CA TRP A 50 11.30 0.93 -6.45
C TRP A 50 11.97 1.92 -5.47
N VAL A 51 11.26 2.98 -5.07
CA VAL A 51 11.76 3.93 -4.06
C VAL A 51 11.91 3.26 -2.69
N LEU A 52 10.92 2.46 -2.29
CA LEU A 52 10.92 1.77 -1.00
C LEU A 52 12.06 0.75 -0.90
N GLN A 53 12.30 -0.03 -1.94
CA GLN A 53 13.43 -0.96 -2.01
C GLN A 53 14.77 -0.24 -1.82
N ARG A 54 14.96 0.91 -2.49
CA ARG A 54 16.16 1.75 -2.31
C ARG A 54 16.27 2.36 -0.91
N ALA A 55 15.15 2.58 -0.22
CA ALA A 55 15.16 3.00 1.18
C ALA A 55 15.48 1.86 2.17
N GLY A 56 15.60 0.62 1.68
CA GLY A 56 15.91 -0.58 2.46
C GLY A 56 14.69 -1.41 2.87
N TYR A 57 13.49 -1.13 2.33
CA TYR A 57 12.30 -1.93 2.63
C TYR A 57 12.30 -3.23 1.84
N ARG A 58 11.85 -4.30 2.51
CA ARG A 58 11.62 -5.62 1.92
C ARG A 58 10.21 -5.71 1.34
N LEU A 59 10.05 -6.28 0.14
CA LEU A 59 8.74 -6.35 -0.53
C LEU A 59 7.73 -7.20 0.26
N GLU A 60 8.23 -8.23 0.95
CA GLU A 60 7.47 -9.15 1.79
C GLU A 60 6.76 -8.40 2.92
N SER A 61 7.32 -7.29 3.40
CA SER A 61 6.68 -6.46 4.44
C SER A 61 5.37 -5.80 3.99
N PHE A 62 5.12 -5.75 2.68
CA PHE A 62 3.90 -5.21 2.09
C PHE A 62 2.92 -6.29 1.63
N GLN A 63 3.22 -7.57 1.85
CA GLN A 63 2.28 -8.64 1.55
C GLN A 63 1.22 -8.77 2.66
N TYR A 64 0.09 -9.41 2.32
CA TYR A 64 -0.87 -9.82 3.33
C TYR A 64 -0.27 -11.01 4.08
N THR A 65 -0.40 -11.01 5.41
CA THR A 65 0.07 -12.11 6.25
C THR A 65 -0.90 -13.28 6.20
N ASP A 66 -0.46 -14.49 6.56
CA ASP A 66 -1.34 -15.66 6.67
C ASP A 66 -2.53 -15.41 7.60
N LYS A 67 -2.30 -14.63 8.67
CA LYS A 67 -3.35 -14.20 9.58
C LYS A 67 -4.39 -13.33 8.88
N ASP A 68 -3.97 -12.41 8.01
CA ASP A 68 -4.88 -11.59 7.21
C ASP A 68 -5.73 -12.45 6.26
N VAL A 69 -5.12 -13.49 5.67
CA VAL A 69 -5.82 -14.43 4.78
C VAL A 69 -6.87 -15.24 5.56
N VAL A 70 -6.51 -15.80 6.72
CA VAL A 70 -7.45 -16.54 7.59
C VAL A 70 -8.60 -15.63 8.04
N GLU A 71 -8.32 -14.38 8.38
CA GLU A 71 -9.33 -13.40 8.77
C GLU A 71 -10.27 -13.07 7.60
N ALA A 72 -9.75 -12.89 6.38
CA ALA A 72 -10.56 -12.67 5.19
C ALA A 72 -11.46 -13.87 4.87
N ILE A 73 -10.95 -15.10 5.02
CA ILE A 73 -11.75 -16.33 4.83
C ILE A 73 -12.86 -16.41 5.87
N ARG A 74 -12.56 -16.16 7.16
CA ARG A 74 -13.58 -16.15 8.22
C ARG A 74 -14.65 -15.10 7.97
N PHE A 75 -14.25 -13.91 7.52
CA PHE A 75 -15.18 -12.85 7.12
C PHE A 75 -16.09 -13.31 5.96
N ALA A 76 -15.51 -13.95 4.94
CA ALA A 76 -16.27 -14.47 3.80
C ALA A 76 -17.27 -15.57 4.20
N ILE A 77 -16.87 -16.49 5.09
CA ILE A 77 -17.75 -17.55 5.61
C ILE A 77 -18.94 -16.95 6.36
N ASN A 78 -18.69 -15.94 7.19
CA ASN A 78 -19.71 -15.29 8.02
C ASN A 78 -20.54 -14.24 7.27
N ALA A 79 -20.18 -13.89 6.03
CA ALA A 79 -20.91 -12.93 5.23
C ALA A 79 -22.33 -13.45 4.87
N SER A 80 -23.27 -12.51 4.72
CA SER A 80 -24.64 -12.83 4.32
C SER A 80 -24.69 -13.50 2.94
N GLN A 81 -25.74 -14.27 2.67
CA GLN A 81 -25.94 -14.89 1.35
C GLN A 81 -26.06 -13.85 0.23
N ALA A 82 -26.63 -12.67 0.51
CA ALA A 82 -26.68 -11.57 -0.44
C ALA A 82 -25.28 -11.04 -0.78
N THR A 83 -24.42 -10.88 0.22
CA THR A 83 -23.01 -10.47 0.05
C THR A 83 -22.23 -11.52 -0.73
N LYS A 84 -22.45 -12.81 -0.48
CA LYS A 84 -21.80 -13.91 -1.20
C LYS A 84 -22.16 -13.94 -2.68
N LYS A 85 -23.42 -13.64 -3.02
CA LYS A 85 -23.90 -13.56 -4.42
C LYS A 85 -23.25 -12.43 -5.23
N MET A 86 -22.76 -11.37 -4.58
CA MET A 86 -22.07 -10.26 -5.26
C MET A 86 -20.66 -10.64 -5.74
N GLY A 87 -20.14 -11.80 -5.33
CA GLY A 87 -18.83 -12.31 -5.76
C GLY A 87 -17.70 -12.01 -4.78
N ALA A 88 -16.55 -12.64 -5.04
CA ALA A 88 -15.40 -12.62 -4.14
C ALA A 88 -14.76 -11.22 -4.00
N GLU A 89 -14.76 -10.44 -5.08
CA GLU A 89 -14.20 -9.08 -5.09
C GLU A 89 -14.92 -8.16 -4.09
N TYR A 90 -16.25 -8.18 -4.10
CA TYR A 90 -17.08 -7.40 -3.20
C TYR A 90 -16.88 -7.80 -1.72
N ILE A 91 -16.76 -9.10 -1.44
CA ILE A 91 -16.48 -9.60 -0.10
C ILE A 91 -15.13 -9.07 0.40
N LEU A 92 -14.10 -9.09 -0.45
CA LEU A 92 -12.78 -8.59 -0.12
C LEU A 92 -12.80 -7.07 0.10
N GLU A 93 -13.52 -6.30 -0.70
CA GLU A 93 -13.69 -4.85 -0.49
C GLU A 93 -14.35 -4.54 0.86
N LYS A 94 -15.41 -5.28 1.20
CA LYS A 94 -16.09 -5.13 2.50
C LYS A 94 -15.21 -5.52 3.67
N TRP A 95 -14.42 -6.58 3.53
CA TRP A 95 -13.45 -6.99 4.54
C TRP A 95 -12.36 -5.91 4.75
N LYS A 96 -11.79 -5.36 3.67
CA LYS A 96 -10.81 -4.26 3.74
C LYS A 96 -11.39 -3.03 4.43
N SER A 97 -12.63 -2.66 4.06
CA SER A 97 -13.34 -1.53 4.66
C SER A 97 -13.60 -1.74 6.16
N ALA A 98 -13.91 -2.96 6.58
CA ALA A 98 -14.19 -3.30 7.97
C ALA A 98 -12.92 -3.37 8.84
N THR A 99 -11.77 -3.74 8.25
CA THR A 99 -10.51 -3.96 8.98
C THR A 99 -9.48 -2.83 8.82
N GLY A 100 -9.71 -1.88 7.91
CA GLY A 100 -8.79 -0.79 7.59
C GLY A 100 -7.47 -1.28 6.98
N LYS A 101 -7.54 -2.29 6.09
CA LYS A 101 -6.38 -2.99 5.50
C LYS A 101 -6.30 -2.92 3.98
#